data_AF-G3IEZ0-F1
#
_entry.id   AF-G3IEZ0-F1
#
_cell.length_a   1.000
_cell.length_b   1.000
_cell.length_c   1.000
_cell.angle_alpha   90.00
_cell.angle_beta   90.00
_cell.angle_gamma   90.00
#
_symmetry.space_group_name_H-M   'P 1'
#
loop_
_entity.id
_entity.type
_entity.pdbx_description
1 polymer ?
#
loop_
_entity_poly.entity_id
_entity_poly.type
_entity_poly.pdbx_seq_one_letter_code
_entity_poly.pdbx_strand_id
1 'polypeptide(L)'
;MKNVGGKGVITLKDRNTLNDEVEIIQGMKFERRCISQTSISQKCEFQDAYVLLSKKKISIIQSITPAHEANAHRKQMVIFVEDLDGESLSTLILNRLKAGLQVVAVKAPGFGDNRKNKLKDTSIATGGVQFGEQGLKLNLDDVQGHDLGKLGEVIVAEDDAMLLKGVAVFKVGGTRDVEVKEKKDRITDALNATRAAVVKGIVLGDSGALPPCSPALYSLKPSNEDQKIGIEIIKRALKIPAVTIAENAGVE
;
A
#
# COMPACT_ATOMS: atom_id res chain seq x y z
N MET A 1 -0.39 17.50 0.36
CA MET A 1 -1.83 17.67 0.66
C MET A 1 -2.55 18.53 -0.38
N LYS A 2 -2.19 19.81 -0.59
CA LYS A 2 -2.91 20.72 -1.51
C LYS A 2 -3.12 20.16 -2.93
N ASN A 3 -2.13 19.47 -3.49
CA ASN A 3 -2.17 19.00 -4.88
C ASN A 3 -2.79 17.60 -5.06
N VAL A 4 -2.91 16.81 -4.00
CA VAL A 4 -3.33 15.38 -4.06
C VAL A 4 -4.57 15.10 -3.22
N GLY A 5 -5.02 16.06 -2.41
CA GLY A 5 -6.12 15.91 -1.44
C GLY A 5 -5.72 15.11 -0.19
N GLY A 6 -6.59 15.13 0.82
CA GLY A 6 -6.36 14.45 2.11
C GLY A 6 -6.33 12.93 2.05
N LYS A 7 -6.97 12.34 1.03
CA LYS A 7 -6.94 10.90 0.72
C LYS A 7 -5.96 10.55 -0.40
N GLY A 8 -5.14 11.51 -0.82
CA GLY A 8 -4.15 11.32 -1.88
C GLY A 8 -3.05 10.35 -1.46
N VAL A 9 -2.61 9.52 -2.41
CA VAL A 9 -1.45 8.66 -2.23
C VAL A 9 -0.21 9.50 -2.47
N ILE A 10 0.80 9.29 -1.62
CA ILE A 10 2.12 9.91 -1.70
C ILE A 10 3.12 8.78 -1.48
N THR A 11 4.11 8.66 -2.35
CA THR A 11 5.16 7.62 -2.32
C THR A 11 6.53 8.30 -2.25
N LEU A 12 7.42 7.77 -1.42
CA LEU A 12 8.79 8.29 -1.28
C LEU A 12 9.75 7.49 -2.15
N LYS A 13 10.61 8.19 -2.91
CA LYS A 13 11.68 7.60 -3.71
C LYS A 13 13.01 8.25 -3.38
N ASP A 14 14.07 7.49 -3.59
CA ASP A 14 15.44 7.97 -3.42
C ASP A 14 15.88 8.63 -4.73
N ARG A 15 16.71 9.67 -4.63
CA ARG A 15 17.26 10.36 -5.81
C ARG A 15 18.71 10.71 -5.59
N ASN A 16 19.50 10.62 -6.66
CA ASN A 16 20.93 10.94 -6.67
C ASN A 16 21.21 12.45 -6.77
N THR A 17 20.29 13.30 -6.32
CA THR A 17 20.46 14.76 -6.33
C THR A 17 20.48 15.30 -4.90
N LEU A 18 21.10 16.45 -4.69
CA LEU A 18 21.18 17.09 -3.39
C LEU A 18 19.82 17.57 -2.87
N ASN A 19 18.93 17.97 -3.78
CA ASN A 19 17.66 18.62 -3.44
C ASN A 19 16.48 17.64 -3.48
N ASP A 20 15.50 17.91 -2.63
CA ASP A 20 14.22 17.22 -2.62
C ASP A 20 13.33 17.74 -3.75
N GLU A 21 12.55 16.86 -4.37
CA GLU A 21 11.60 17.21 -5.42
C GLU A 21 10.26 16.52 -5.22
N VAL A 22 9.19 17.18 -5.67
CA VAL A 22 7.83 16.62 -5.65
C VAL A 22 7.33 16.52 -7.08
N GLU A 23 7.16 15.28 -7.55
CA GLU A 23 6.50 14.99 -8.82
C GLU A 23 5.08 14.52 -8.54
N ILE A 24 4.09 15.13 -9.20
CA ILE A 24 2.70 14.67 -9.10
C ILE A 24 2.38 13.86 -10.34
N ILE A 25 2.00 12.61 -10.12
CA ILE A 25 1.54 11.69 -11.14
C ILE A 25 0.02 11.43 -10.83
N GLN A 26 -0.84 10.85 -11.73
CA GLN A 26 -2.30 10.57 -11.50
C GLN A 26 -2.84 9.10 -11.43
N GLY A 27 -3.30 8.56 -10.29
CA GLY A 27 -3.22 7.10 -10.03
C GLY A 27 -4.15 6.57 -8.96
N MET A 28 -4.01 5.29 -8.65
CA MET A 28 -5.00 4.53 -7.87
C MET A 28 -4.34 3.73 -6.75
N LYS A 29 -4.96 3.74 -5.55
CA LYS A 29 -4.64 2.82 -4.45
C LYS A 29 -5.86 1.99 -4.09
N PHE A 30 -5.63 0.71 -3.85
CA PHE A 30 -6.61 -0.24 -3.36
C PHE A 30 -6.12 -0.89 -2.07
N GLU A 31 -6.98 -0.96 -1.06
CA GLU A 31 -6.77 -1.75 0.16
C GLU A 31 -7.24 -3.19 -0.13
N ARG A 32 -6.34 -4.01 -0.69
CA ARG A 32 -6.62 -5.39 -1.10
C ARG A 32 -5.44 -6.31 -0.88
N ARG A 33 -5.75 -7.50 -0.39
CA ARG A 33 -4.79 -8.54 -0.07
C ARG A 33 -4.06 -9.06 -1.30
N CYS A 34 -2.73 -9.12 -1.21
CA CYS A 34 -1.88 -9.86 -2.13
C CYS A 34 -2.12 -11.37 -1.94
N ILE A 35 -2.44 -12.08 -3.02
CA ILE A 35 -2.77 -13.51 -2.97
C ILE A 35 -1.50 -14.36 -3.08
N SER A 36 -0.56 -13.93 -3.94
CA SER A 36 0.66 -14.68 -4.27
C SER A 36 1.92 -14.15 -3.58
N GLN A 37 1.77 -13.69 -2.34
CA GLN A 37 2.92 -13.21 -1.57
C GLN A 37 3.75 -14.39 -1.09
N THR A 38 5.06 -14.34 -1.34
CA THR A 38 6.00 -15.28 -0.76
C THR A 38 6.52 -14.71 0.55
N SER A 39 6.86 -15.57 1.51
CA SER A 39 7.36 -15.16 2.84
C SER A 39 8.66 -14.33 2.81
N ILE A 40 9.29 -14.21 1.64
CA ILE A 40 10.61 -13.59 1.44
C ILE A 40 10.50 -12.09 1.10
N SER A 41 9.44 -11.65 0.40
CA SER A 41 9.26 -10.25 0.03
C SER A 41 7.99 -9.67 0.67
N GLN A 42 8.16 -8.80 1.68
CA GLN A 42 7.05 -8.07 2.30
C GLN A 42 6.40 -7.04 1.36
N LYS A 43 7.13 -6.61 0.32
CA LYS A 43 6.70 -5.63 -0.67
C LYS A 43 7.22 -6.01 -2.06
N CYS A 44 6.36 -5.92 -3.08
CA CYS A 44 6.69 -6.14 -4.47
C CYS A 44 6.61 -4.80 -5.20
N GLU A 45 7.72 -4.37 -5.81
CA GLU A 45 7.79 -3.13 -6.58
C GLU A 45 8.13 -3.46 -8.02
N PHE A 46 7.29 -3.01 -8.94
CA PHE A 46 7.44 -3.23 -10.36
C PHE A 46 7.45 -1.89 -11.12
N GLN A 47 8.34 -1.76 -12.10
CA GLN A 47 8.48 -0.69 -13.07
C GLN A 47 8.06 -1.18 -14.47
N ASP A 48 7.40 -0.33 -15.24
CA ASP A 48 6.86 -0.63 -16.58
C ASP A 48 6.09 -1.96 -16.64
N ALA A 49 5.19 -2.13 -15.68
CA ALA A 49 4.45 -3.36 -15.47
C ALA A 49 3.20 -3.45 -16.35
N TYR A 50 2.90 -4.66 -16.80
CA TYR A 50 1.62 -4.99 -17.42
C TYR A 50 0.58 -5.36 -16.37
N VAL A 51 -0.67 -5.03 -16.64
CA VAL A 51 -1.80 -5.31 -15.77
C VAL A 51 -2.79 -6.22 -16.49
N LEU A 52 -3.01 -7.41 -15.92
CA LEU A 52 -4.06 -8.33 -16.35
C LEU A 52 -5.26 -8.17 -15.41
N LEU A 53 -6.44 -7.94 -15.98
CA LEU A 53 -7.68 -7.70 -15.24
C LEU A 53 -8.70 -8.80 -15.55
N SER A 54 -8.89 -9.75 -14.63
CA SER A 54 -9.88 -10.82 -14.77
C SER A 54 -11.04 -10.65 -13.80
N LYS A 55 -12.26 -10.67 -14.34
CA LYS A 55 -13.50 -10.71 -13.55
C LYS A 55 -13.78 -12.10 -13.00
N LYS A 56 -13.23 -13.15 -13.61
CA LYS A 56 -13.48 -14.55 -13.26
C LYS A 56 -12.37 -15.08 -12.34
N LYS A 57 -12.69 -16.15 -11.62
CA LYS A 57 -11.70 -16.96 -10.93
C LYS A 57 -10.76 -17.61 -11.94
N ILE A 58 -9.49 -17.70 -11.60
CA ILE A 58 -8.50 -18.43 -12.40
C ILE A 58 -8.18 -19.73 -11.67
N SER A 59 -8.68 -20.82 -12.25
CA SER A 59 -8.48 -22.17 -11.76
C SER A 59 -7.26 -22.85 -12.36
N ILE A 60 -6.92 -22.50 -13.61
CA ILE A 60 -5.87 -23.14 -14.40
C ILE A 60 -4.84 -22.09 -14.83
N ILE A 61 -3.57 -22.33 -14.50
CA ILE A 61 -2.46 -21.41 -14.81
C ILE A 61 -2.23 -21.26 -16.33
N GLN A 62 -2.58 -22.28 -17.13
CA GLN A 62 -2.42 -22.24 -18.59
C GLN A 62 -3.21 -21.08 -19.21
N SER A 63 -4.32 -20.66 -18.61
CA SER A 63 -5.10 -19.50 -19.07
C SER A 63 -4.33 -18.18 -18.96
N ILE A 64 -3.31 -18.07 -18.10
CA ILE A 64 -2.51 -16.85 -17.98
C ILE A 64 -1.18 -16.93 -18.77
N THR A 65 -0.83 -18.10 -19.28
CA THR A 65 0.40 -18.28 -20.07
C THR A 65 0.42 -17.38 -21.31
N PRO A 66 -0.66 -17.26 -22.11
CA PRO A 66 -0.70 -16.35 -23.26
C PRO A 66 -0.48 -14.89 -22.87
N ALA A 67 -1.05 -14.44 -21.74
CA ALA A 67 -0.80 -13.10 -21.23
C ALA A 67 0.69 -12.89 -20.88
N HIS A 68 1.35 -13.91 -20.33
CA HIS A 68 2.77 -13.84 -20.03
C HIS A 68 3.65 -13.90 -21.29
N GLU A 69 3.29 -14.70 -22.29
CA GLU A 69 4.00 -14.78 -23.57
C GLU A 69 3.83 -13.51 -24.42
N ALA A 70 2.62 -12.93 -24.43
CA ALA A 70 2.35 -11.62 -25.02
C ALA A 70 3.22 -10.51 -24.39
N ASN A 71 3.72 -10.74 -23.18
CA ASN A 71 4.73 -9.93 -22.52
C ASN A 71 6.15 -10.41 -22.87
N ALA A 72 6.45 -10.42 -24.19
CA ALA A 72 7.61 -11.01 -24.85
C ALA A 72 9.01 -10.61 -24.34
N HIS A 73 9.11 -9.67 -23.39
CA HIS A 73 10.37 -9.19 -22.81
C HIS A 73 10.53 -9.45 -21.29
N ARG A 74 9.75 -10.37 -20.70
CA ARG A 74 9.77 -10.66 -19.24
C ARG A 74 9.55 -9.40 -18.39
N LYS A 75 8.70 -8.47 -18.84
CA LYS A 75 8.34 -7.33 -17.99
C LYS A 75 7.46 -7.79 -16.85
N GLN A 76 7.49 -7.03 -15.78
CA GLN A 76 6.74 -7.33 -14.58
C GLN A 76 5.23 -7.32 -14.85
N MET A 77 4.48 -8.22 -14.22
CA MET A 77 3.03 -8.32 -14.41
C MET A 77 2.29 -8.33 -13.08
N VAL A 78 1.20 -7.57 -13.03
CA VAL A 78 0.25 -7.57 -11.92
C VAL A 78 -1.09 -8.10 -12.40
N ILE A 79 -1.61 -9.10 -11.70
CA ILE A 79 -2.85 -9.78 -12.05
C ILE A 79 -3.91 -9.40 -11.00
N PHE A 80 -4.95 -8.68 -11.41
CA PHE A 80 -6.14 -8.46 -10.60
C PHE A 80 -7.19 -9.50 -10.94
N VAL A 81 -7.56 -10.31 -9.95
CA VAL A 81 -8.46 -11.47 -10.12
C VAL A 81 -9.48 -11.53 -8.99
N GLU A 82 -10.66 -12.06 -9.27
CA GLU A 82 -11.62 -12.35 -8.20
C GLU A 82 -11.04 -13.31 -7.16
N ASP A 83 -10.42 -14.38 -7.64
CA ASP A 83 -9.81 -15.44 -6.84
C ASP A 83 -8.82 -16.24 -7.70
N LEU A 84 -7.81 -16.81 -7.04
CA LEU A 84 -6.97 -17.87 -7.59
C LEU A 84 -7.25 -19.16 -6.83
N ASP A 85 -7.43 -20.26 -7.54
CA ASP A 85 -7.50 -21.56 -6.88
C ASP A 85 -6.11 -21.99 -6.37
N GLY A 86 -6.08 -22.85 -5.35
CA GLY A 86 -4.85 -23.24 -4.65
C GLY A 86 -3.78 -23.87 -5.56
N GLU A 87 -4.19 -24.61 -6.58
CA GLU A 87 -3.26 -25.22 -7.56
C GLU A 87 -2.60 -24.14 -8.44
N SER A 88 -3.39 -23.21 -8.96
CA SER A 88 -2.91 -22.07 -9.74
C SER A 88 -2.00 -21.17 -8.91
N LEU A 89 -2.36 -20.90 -7.65
CA LEU A 89 -1.55 -20.13 -6.73
C LEU A 89 -0.18 -20.78 -6.47
N SER A 90 -0.18 -22.08 -6.17
CA SER A 90 1.04 -22.84 -5.90
C SER A 90 1.97 -22.84 -7.10
N THR A 91 1.41 -22.99 -8.30
CA THR A 91 2.18 -22.97 -9.55
C THR A 91 2.76 -21.60 -9.83
N LEU A 92 1.99 -20.53 -9.60
CA LEU A 92 2.45 -19.15 -9.77
C LEU A 92 3.60 -18.82 -8.80
N ILE A 93 3.49 -19.24 -7.54
CA ILE A 93 4.56 -19.07 -6.53
C ILE A 93 5.81 -19.87 -6.92
N LEU A 94 5.65 -21.13 -7.33
CA LEU A 94 6.77 -21.98 -7.74
C LEU A 94 7.51 -21.38 -8.94
N ASN A 95 6.77 -20.89 -9.93
CA ASN A 95 7.31 -20.23 -11.10
C ASN A 95 8.03 -18.93 -10.75
N ARG A 96 7.49 -18.14 -9.83
CA ARG A 96 8.15 -16.94 -9.29
C ARG A 96 9.48 -17.27 -8.62
N LEU A 97 9.54 -18.34 -7.82
CA LEU A 97 10.73 -18.75 -7.07
C LEU A 97 11.78 -19.44 -7.95
N LYS A 98 11.37 -20.38 -8.82
CA LYS A 98 12.29 -21.24 -9.59
C LYS A 98 12.65 -20.65 -10.95
N ALA A 99 11.70 -20.04 -11.64
CA ALA A 99 11.90 -19.50 -12.99
C ALA A 99 12.14 -17.98 -13.01
N GLY A 100 12.12 -17.31 -11.85
CA GLY A 100 12.35 -15.87 -11.73
C GLY A 100 11.23 -15.03 -12.35
N LEU A 101 10.03 -15.60 -12.50
CA LEU A 101 8.86 -14.92 -13.05
C LEU A 101 8.47 -13.72 -12.18
N GLN A 102 8.50 -12.52 -12.74
CA GLN A 102 8.15 -11.29 -12.02
C GLN A 102 6.64 -11.02 -12.12
N VAL A 103 5.86 -11.86 -11.45
CA VAL A 103 4.39 -11.80 -11.45
C VAL A 103 3.86 -11.71 -10.03
N VAL A 104 2.82 -10.90 -9.81
CA VAL A 104 2.09 -10.84 -8.54
C VAL A 104 0.58 -10.83 -8.80
N ALA A 105 -0.17 -11.58 -7.99
CA ALA A 105 -1.61 -11.63 -8.06
C ALA A 105 -2.24 -10.91 -6.85
N VAL A 106 -3.19 -10.03 -7.12
CA VAL A 106 -3.93 -9.22 -6.16
C VAL A 106 -5.42 -9.51 -6.31
N LYS A 107 -6.12 -9.56 -5.18
CA LYS A 107 -7.58 -9.72 -5.20
C LYS A 107 -8.25 -8.48 -5.76
N ALA A 108 -9.20 -8.68 -6.67
CA ALA A 108 -9.94 -7.59 -7.32
C ALA A 108 -10.61 -6.67 -6.27
N PRO A 109 -10.57 -5.34 -6.48
CA PRO A 109 -11.12 -4.37 -5.54
C PRO A 109 -12.65 -4.37 -5.55
N GLY A 110 -13.28 -4.23 -4.37
CA GLY A 110 -14.74 -4.26 -4.22
C GLY A 110 -15.33 -5.66 -4.06
N PHE A 111 -16.67 -5.74 -4.03
CA PHE A 111 -17.45 -6.98 -3.95
C PHE A 111 -18.69 -6.87 -4.84
N GLY A 112 -19.21 -8.00 -5.34
CA GLY A 112 -20.41 -8.04 -6.18
C GLY A 112 -20.31 -7.13 -7.41
N ASP A 113 -21.33 -6.31 -7.64
CA ASP A 113 -21.36 -5.37 -8.78
C ASP A 113 -20.37 -4.21 -8.61
N ASN A 114 -20.10 -3.76 -7.38
CA ASN A 114 -19.06 -2.75 -7.13
C ASN A 114 -17.68 -3.22 -7.58
N ARG A 115 -17.40 -4.54 -7.49
CA ARG A 115 -16.16 -5.11 -8.02
C ARG A 115 -16.08 -4.99 -9.54
N LYS A 116 -17.20 -5.24 -10.25
CA LYS A 116 -17.25 -5.11 -11.71
C LYS A 116 -16.95 -3.68 -12.13
N ASN A 117 -17.58 -2.71 -11.48
CA ASN A 117 -17.39 -1.28 -11.76
C ASN A 117 -15.95 -0.84 -11.46
N LYS A 118 -15.42 -1.17 -10.28
CA LYS A 118 -14.02 -0.82 -9.92
C LYS A 118 -12.98 -1.45 -10.84
N LEU A 119 -13.19 -2.70 -11.26
CA LEU A 119 -12.29 -3.37 -12.18
C LEU A 119 -12.35 -2.73 -13.57
N LYS A 120 -13.53 -2.27 -14.00
CA LYS A 120 -13.71 -1.52 -15.25
C LYS A 120 -13.02 -0.16 -15.19
N ASP A 121 -13.15 0.57 -14.08
CA ASP A 121 -12.43 1.83 -13.87
C ASP A 121 -10.91 1.63 -13.93
N THR A 122 -10.43 0.55 -13.33
CA THR A 122 -9.01 0.17 -13.38
C THR A 122 -8.57 -0.17 -14.80
N SER A 123 -9.41 -0.87 -15.58
CA SER A 123 -9.19 -1.16 -17.01
C SER A 123 -9.00 0.11 -17.81
N ILE A 124 -9.93 1.06 -17.68
CA ILE A 124 -9.89 2.33 -18.39
C ILE A 124 -8.66 3.14 -17.98
N ALA A 125 -8.38 3.22 -16.67
CA ALA A 125 -7.24 3.96 -16.16
C ALA A 125 -5.90 3.39 -16.65
N THR A 126 -5.75 2.06 -16.65
CA THR A 126 -4.53 1.37 -17.11
C THR A 126 -4.42 1.29 -18.63
N GLY A 127 -5.50 1.57 -19.37
CA GLY A 127 -5.56 1.41 -20.83
C GLY A 127 -5.61 -0.06 -21.27
N GLY A 128 -6.02 -0.96 -20.38
CA GLY A 128 -6.20 -2.38 -20.67
C GLY A 128 -7.66 -2.76 -20.81
N VAL A 129 -7.89 -4.04 -21.11
CA VAL A 129 -9.20 -4.66 -21.25
C VAL A 129 -9.49 -5.56 -20.05
N GLN A 130 -10.75 -5.61 -19.65
CA GLN A 130 -11.24 -6.49 -18.60
C GLN A 130 -11.73 -7.81 -19.21
N PHE A 131 -11.13 -8.92 -18.78
CA PHE A 131 -11.48 -10.28 -19.22
C PHE A 131 -12.63 -10.88 -18.42
N GLY A 132 -13.44 -11.72 -19.07
CA GLY A 132 -14.55 -12.45 -18.43
C GLY A 132 -15.85 -11.63 -18.28
N GLU A 133 -16.02 -10.57 -19.05
CA GLU A 133 -17.29 -9.82 -19.16
C GLU A 133 -18.33 -10.61 -19.96
N GLN A 134 -19.59 -10.64 -19.50
CA GLN A 134 -20.67 -11.32 -20.23
C GLN A 134 -21.07 -10.44 -21.42
N GLY A 135 -20.83 -10.92 -22.65
CA GLY A 135 -21.17 -10.22 -23.90
C GLY A 135 -19.97 -9.90 -24.80
N LEU A 136 -18.75 -9.90 -24.26
CA LEU A 136 -17.49 -9.77 -25.02
C LEU A 136 -16.79 -11.13 -25.04
N LYS A 137 -16.46 -11.65 -26.24
CA LYS A 137 -15.72 -12.92 -26.43
C LYS A 137 -14.20 -12.75 -26.14
N LEU A 138 -13.84 -12.10 -25.04
CA LEU A 138 -12.45 -11.94 -24.66
C LEU A 138 -12.11 -12.98 -23.60
N ASN A 139 -11.52 -14.06 -24.09
CA ASN A 139 -11.01 -15.16 -23.28
C ASN A 139 -9.56 -14.91 -22.90
N LEU A 140 -9.12 -15.51 -21.79
CA LEU A 140 -7.74 -15.42 -21.32
C LEU A 140 -6.77 -16.21 -22.23
N ASP A 141 -7.29 -17.13 -23.04
CA ASP A 141 -6.48 -18.01 -23.89
C ASP A 141 -5.91 -17.29 -25.13
N ASP A 142 -6.52 -16.18 -25.56
CA ASP A 142 -6.15 -15.44 -26.78
C ASP A 142 -5.68 -14.00 -26.48
N VAL A 143 -5.04 -13.78 -25.32
CA VAL A 143 -4.62 -12.44 -24.87
C VAL A 143 -3.53 -11.86 -25.78
N GLN A 144 -3.73 -10.63 -26.24
CA GLN A 144 -2.72 -9.87 -26.97
C GLN A 144 -2.10 -8.77 -26.10
N GLY A 145 -0.89 -8.32 -26.46
CA GLY A 145 -0.18 -7.29 -25.69
C GLY A 145 -0.89 -5.93 -25.60
N HIS A 146 -1.86 -5.65 -26.49
CA HIS A 146 -2.69 -4.44 -26.45
C HIS A 146 -3.91 -4.57 -25.51
N ASP A 147 -4.29 -5.80 -25.15
CA ASP A 147 -5.39 -6.04 -24.20
C ASP A 147 -4.94 -5.84 -22.75
N LEU A 148 -3.62 -5.91 -22.51
CA LEU A 148 -3.04 -5.72 -21.19
C LEU A 148 -2.92 -4.23 -20.86
N GLY A 149 -3.30 -3.87 -19.63
CA GLY A 149 -3.06 -2.53 -19.11
C GLY A 149 -1.57 -2.26 -18.94
N LYS A 150 -1.16 -1.00 -19.02
CA LYS A 150 0.23 -0.58 -18.84
C LYS A 150 0.34 0.44 -17.71
N LEU A 151 1.29 0.21 -16.82
CA LEU A 151 1.60 1.10 -15.71
C LEU A 151 3.10 1.35 -15.64
N GLY A 152 3.50 2.60 -15.41
CA GLY A 152 4.90 2.94 -15.20
C GLY A 152 5.44 2.35 -13.90
N GLU A 153 4.61 2.25 -12.87
CA GLU A 153 5.02 1.61 -11.62
C GLU A 153 3.82 1.01 -10.85
N VAL A 154 4.06 -0.10 -10.18
CA VAL A 154 3.11 -0.77 -9.31
C VAL A 154 3.80 -1.20 -8.03
N ILE A 155 3.18 -0.89 -6.90
CA ILE A 155 3.65 -1.30 -5.57
C ILE A 155 2.57 -2.16 -4.93
N VAL A 156 2.91 -3.39 -4.56
CA VAL A 156 2.01 -4.32 -3.86
C VAL A 156 2.63 -4.70 -2.53
N ALA A 157 1.92 -4.43 -1.44
CA ALA A 157 2.19 -4.89 -0.09
C ALA A 157 1.15 -5.95 0.32
N GLU A 158 1.18 -6.40 1.58
CA GLU A 158 0.28 -7.46 2.06
C GLU A 158 -1.20 -7.10 1.89
N ASP A 159 -1.60 -5.90 2.30
CA ASP A 159 -2.99 -5.43 2.27
C ASP A 159 -3.23 -4.25 1.32
N ASP A 160 -2.22 -3.80 0.58
CA ASP A 160 -2.29 -2.61 -0.25
C ASP A 160 -1.72 -2.87 -1.65
N ALA A 161 -2.42 -2.38 -2.68
CA ALA A 161 -1.93 -2.32 -4.05
C ALA A 161 -2.05 -0.88 -4.59
N MET A 162 -0.93 -0.31 -5.02
CA MET A 162 -0.84 1.03 -5.57
C MET A 162 -0.47 0.96 -7.05
N LEU A 163 -1.39 1.38 -7.92
CA LEU A 163 -1.22 1.52 -9.35
C LEU A 163 -0.83 2.96 -9.67
N LEU A 164 0.45 3.16 -9.94
CA LEU A 164 1.02 4.47 -10.14
C LEU A 164 0.95 4.82 -11.63
N LYS A 165 -0.28 4.99 -12.15
CA LYS A 165 -0.48 5.99 -13.21
C LYS A 165 -0.53 7.40 -12.62
N GLY A 166 -0.57 7.44 -11.28
CA GLY A 166 0.17 8.38 -10.50
C GLY A 166 -0.32 9.03 -9.20
N VAL A 167 0.71 9.39 -8.53
CA VAL A 167 0.77 9.59 -7.12
C VAL A 167 1.76 10.72 -6.98
N ALA A 168 1.67 11.49 -5.91
CA ALA A 168 2.76 12.40 -5.63
C ALA A 168 3.98 11.56 -5.23
N VAL A 169 4.96 11.47 -6.11
CA VAL A 169 6.25 10.89 -5.83
C VAL A 169 7.11 11.99 -5.23
N PHE A 170 7.42 11.84 -3.95
CA PHE A 170 8.36 12.71 -3.27
C PHE A 170 9.74 12.08 -3.37
N LYS A 171 10.63 12.72 -4.11
CA LYS A 171 12.01 12.29 -4.31
C LYS A 171 12.88 12.94 -3.24
N VAL A 172 13.46 12.13 -2.37
CA VAL A 172 14.33 12.56 -1.29
C VAL A 172 15.76 12.66 -1.82
N GLY A 173 16.33 13.84 -1.72
CA GLY A 173 17.73 14.10 -2.06
C GLY A 173 18.64 14.02 -0.84
N GLY A 174 19.93 13.80 -1.09
CA GLY A 174 20.96 13.77 -0.04
C GLY A 174 22.35 13.49 -0.60
N THR A 175 23.37 13.71 0.23
CA THR A 175 24.78 13.51 -0.16
C THR A 175 25.25 12.08 0.08
N ARG A 176 24.69 11.40 1.08
CA ARG A 176 25.08 10.04 1.49
C ARG A 176 23.85 9.17 1.66
N ASP A 177 23.98 7.88 1.36
CA ASP A 177 22.86 6.93 1.47
C ASP A 177 22.25 6.87 2.89
N VAL A 178 23.09 6.99 3.92
CA VAL A 178 22.65 7.02 5.33
C VAL A 178 21.79 8.26 5.63
N GLU A 179 22.16 9.41 5.06
CA GLU A 179 21.41 10.67 5.20
C GLU A 179 20.07 10.57 4.48
N VAL A 180 20.05 10.08 3.24
CA VAL A 180 18.82 9.89 2.46
C VAL A 180 17.86 8.95 3.19
N LYS A 181 18.39 7.86 3.77
CA LYS A 181 17.58 6.89 4.53
C LYS A 181 16.98 7.51 5.78
N GLU A 182 17.77 8.19 6.61
CA GLU A 182 17.28 8.86 7.83
C GLU A 182 16.22 9.92 7.48
N LYS A 183 16.46 10.70 6.43
CA LYS A 183 15.53 11.72 5.96
C LYS A 183 14.24 11.10 5.43
N LYS A 184 14.32 9.99 4.70
CA LYS A 184 13.16 9.23 4.20
C LYS A 184 12.31 8.68 5.35
N ASP A 185 12.94 8.17 6.40
CA ASP A 185 12.24 7.67 7.59
C ASP A 185 11.47 8.83 8.28
N ARG A 186 12.13 9.98 8.50
CA ARG A 186 11.47 11.19 9.03
C ARG A 186 10.29 11.68 8.17
N ILE A 187 10.45 11.69 6.85
CA ILE A 187 9.38 12.12 5.93
C ILE A 187 8.23 11.10 5.95
N THR A 188 8.53 9.81 6.05
CA THR A 188 7.51 8.75 6.17
C THR A 188 6.66 8.95 7.43
N ASP A 189 7.31 9.22 8.56
CA ASP A 189 6.63 9.50 9.82
C ASP A 189 5.76 10.75 9.74
N ALA A 190 6.30 11.86 9.20
CA ALA A 190 5.55 13.10 9.01
C ALA A 190 4.32 12.90 8.08
N LEU A 191 4.47 12.11 7.03
CA LEU A 191 3.41 11.80 6.07
C LEU A 191 2.31 10.94 6.70
N ASN A 192 2.68 9.97 7.52
CA ASN A 192 1.71 9.16 8.28
C ASN A 192 1.00 9.99 9.35
N ALA A 193 1.72 10.84 10.08
CA ALA A 193 1.16 11.74 11.09
C ALA A 193 0.16 12.73 10.48
N THR A 194 0.51 13.37 9.36
CA THR A 194 -0.39 14.31 8.67
C THR A 194 -1.62 13.62 8.10
N ARG A 195 -1.52 12.38 7.62
CA ARG A 195 -2.68 11.57 7.22
C ARG A 195 -3.60 11.27 8.41
N ALA A 196 -3.03 10.83 9.53
CA ALA A 196 -3.79 10.56 10.74
C ALA A 196 -4.54 11.80 11.24
N ALA A 197 -3.87 12.97 11.23
CA ALA A 197 -4.45 14.25 11.59
C ALA A 197 -5.65 14.64 10.71
N VAL A 198 -5.57 14.40 9.40
CA VAL A 198 -6.69 14.70 8.47
C VAL A 198 -7.90 13.79 8.73
N VAL A 199 -7.67 12.53 9.11
CA VAL A 199 -8.75 11.55 9.32
C VAL A 199 -9.39 11.68 10.71
N LYS A 200 -8.57 11.80 11.76
CA LYS A 200 -9.01 11.72 13.17
C LYS A 200 -9.07 13.09 13.86
N GLY A 201 -8.62 14.16 13.20
CA GLY A 201 -8.45 15.46 13.80
C GLY A 201 -7.11 15.59 14.54
N ILE A 202 -6.90 16.75 15.15
CA ILE A 202 -5.68 17.08 15.89
C ILE A 202 -6.01 17.40 17.34
N VAL A 203 -5.07 17.11 18.22
CA VAL A 203 -5.09 17.49 19.65
C VAL A 203 -3.80 18.23 19.97
N LEU A 204 -3.68 18.74 21.20
CA LEU A 204 -2.40 19.27 21.69
C LEU A 204 -1.30 18.19 21.55
N GLY A 205 -0.05 18.62 21.38
CA GLY A 205 1.07 17.67 21.23
C GLY A 205 1.26 16.78 22.46
N ASP A 206 2.17 15.81 22.38
CA ASP A 206 2.38 14.77 23.38
C ASP A 206 2.41 15.28 24.84
N SER A 207 3.27 16.28 25.11
CA SER A 207 3.40 16.92 26.42
C SER A 207 2.19 17.74 26.87
N GLY A 208 1.26 18.05 25.97
CA GLY A 208 0.05 18.84 26.22
C GLY A 208 -1.26 18.06 26.12
N ALA A 209 -1.31 16.89 25.48
CA ALA A 209 -2.54 16.10 25.33
C ALA A 209 -2.71 15.07 26.45
N LEU A 210 -1.64 14.42 26.89
CA LEU A 210 -1.73 13.36 27.89
C LEU A 210 -1.95 13.89 29.32
N PRO A 211 -1.23 14.93 29.80
CA PRO A 211 -1.44 15.42 31.16
C PRO A 211 -2.87 15.92 31.43
N PRO A 212 -3.55 16.64 30.51
CA PRO A 212 -4.96 17.02 30.69
C PRO A 212 -5.96 15.87 30.65
N CYS A 213 -5.55 14.65 30.26
CA CYS A 213 -6.39 13.45 30.39
C CYS A 213 -6.40 12.89 31.82
N SER A 214 -5.45 13.30 32.68
CA SER A 214 -5.33 12.82 34.06
C SER A 214 -6.59 13.05 34.91
N PRO A 215 -7.30 14.19 34.86
CA PRO A 215 -8.58 14.43 35.55
C PRO A 215 -9.61 13.32 35.34
N ALA A 216 -9.72 12.78 34.12
CA ALA A 216 -10.67 11.70 33.80
C ALA A 216 -10.36 10.42 34.60
N LEU A 217 -9.08 10.16 34.89
CA LEU A 217 -8.66 9.01 35.69
C LEU A 217 -8.90 9.20 37.20
N TYR A 218 -9.14 10.42 37.67
CA TYR A 218 -9.55 10.66 39.07
C TYR A 218 -11.06 10.42 39.27
N SER A 219 -11.85 10.48 38.21
CA SER A 219 -13.30 10.21 38.26
C SER A 219 -13.65 8.72 38.19
N LEU A 220 -12.68 7.84 37.90
CA LEU A 220 -12.90 6.39 37.83
C LEU A 220 -12.99 5.79 39.24
N LYS A 221 -14.04 4.99 39.48
CA LYS A 221 -14.22 4.20 40.71
C LYS A 221 -13.75 2.77 40.48
N PRO A 222 -12.65 2.32 41.10
CA PRO A 222 -12.19 0.94 40.96
C PRO A 222 -13.09 -0.03 41.74
N SER A 223 -13.35 -1.22 41.18
CA SER A 223 -14.14 -2.27 41.81
C SER A 223 -13.30 -3.17 42.72
N ASN A 224 -11.99 -3.26 42.48
CA ASN A 224 -11.04 -4.05 43.27
C ASN A 224 -9.67 -3.35 43.38
N GLU A 225 -8.81 -3.84 44.26
CA GLU A 225 -7.50 -3.22 44.51
C GLU A 225 -6.57 -3.29 43.29
N ASP A 226 -6.67 -4.37 42.49
CA ASP A 226 -5.89 -4.51 41.25
C ASP A 226 -6.23 -3.43 40.22
N GLN A 227 -7.51 -3.09 40.06
CA GLN A 227 -7.92 -1.98 39.19
C GLN A 227 -7.41 -0.63 39.69
N LYS A 228 -7.37 -0.43 41.02
CA LYS A 228 -6.81 0.78 41.61
C LYS A 228 -5.31 0.92 41.32
N ILE A 229 -4.56 -0.18 41.44
CA ILE A 229 -3.14 -0.24 41.06
C ILE A 229 -2.98 0.02 39.55
N GLY A 230 -3.83 -0.57 38.71
CA GLY A 230 -3.84 -0.32 37.27
C GLY A 230 -4.05 1.15 36.91
N ILE A 231 -5.01 1.82 37.57
CA ILE A 231 -5.26 3.26 37.37
C ILE A 231 -4.04 4.10 37.78
N GLU A 232 -3.37 3.76 38.89
CA GLU A 232 -2.12 4.41 39.31
C GLU A 232 -1.01 4.27 38.29
N ILE A 233 -0.83 3.07 37.71
CA ILE A 233 0.19 2.81 36.68
C ILE A 233 -0.05 3.71 35.47
N ILE A 234 -1.30 3.78 34.98
CA ILE A 234 -1.63 4.64 33.83
C ILE A 234 -1.41 6.13 34.15
N LYS A 235 -1.78 6.59 35.36
CA LYS A 235 -1.53 7.98 35.79
C LYS A 235 -0.05 8.34 35.76
N ARG A 236 0.84 7.42 36.15
CA ARG A 236 2.29 7.63 36.05
C ARG A 236 2.77 7.59 34.60
N ALA A 237 2.29 6.62 33.82
CA ALA A 237 2.67 6.43 32.41
C ALA A 237 2.33 7.65 31.55
N LEU A 238 1.18 8.31 31.78
CA LEU A 238 0.76 9.50 31.02
C LEU A 238 1.70 10.71 31.16
N LYS A 239 2.54 10.75 32.21
CA LYS A 239 3.50 11.85 32.42
C LYS A 239 4.85 11.59 31.75
N ILE A 240 5.19 10.33 31.49
CA ILE A 240 6.51 9.92 31.00
C ILE A 240 6.90 10.66 29.71
N PRO A 241 6.05 10.78 28.68
CA PRO A 241 6.48 11.43 27.44
C PRO A 241 6.85 12.90 27.63
N ALA A 242 6.09 13.64 28.46
CA ALA A 242 6.39 15.03 28.78
C ALA A 242 7.73 15.18 29.53
N VAL A 243 7.98 14.30 30.51
CA VAL A 243 9.22 14.27 31.29
C VAL A 243 10.41 13.94 30.39
N THR A 244 10.31 12.90 29.56
CA THR A 244 11.39 12.53 28.65
C THR A 244 11.71 13.64 27.64
N ILE A 245 10.71 14.38 27.15
CA ILE A 245 10.93 15.53 26.28
C ILE A 245 11.66 16.67 27.03
N ALA A 246 11.28 16.94 28.28
CA ALA A 246 11.93 17.94 29.13
C ALA A 246 13.39 17.55 29.44
N GLU A 247 13.62 16.30 29.85
CA GLU A 247 14.95 15.75 30.11
C GLU A 247 15.85 15.84 28.87
N ASN A 248 15.35 15.47 27.69
CA ASN A 248 16.08 15.60 26.42
C ASN A 248 16.38 17.07 26.06
N ALA A 249 15.57 18.01 26.54
CA ALA A 249 15.79 19.45 26.39
C ALA A 249 16.73 20.03 27.47
N GLY A 250 17.20 19.22 28.42
CA GLY A 250 18.10 19.62 29.51
C GLY A 250 17.41 20.38 30.64
N VAL A 251 16.08 20.26 30.77
CA VAL A 251 15.30 20.86 31.85
C VAL A 251 14.64 19.75 32.68
N GLU A 252 14.73 19.85 34.01
CA GLU A 252 14.06 18.94 34.96
C GLU A 252 12.59 19.30 35.17
#